data_AF-Q2VIW6-F1
#
_entry.id   AF-Q2VIW6-F1
#
_cell.length_a   1.000
_cell.length_b   1.000
_cell.length_c   1.000
_cell.angle_alpha   90.00
_cell.angle_beta   90.00
_cell.angle_gamma   90.00
#
_symmetry.space_group_name_H-M   'P 1'
#
loop_
_entity.id
_entity.type
_entity.pdbx_description
1 polymer ?
#
loop_
_entity_poly.entity_id
_entity_poly.type
_entity_poly.pdbx_seq_one_letter_code
_entity_poly.pdbx_strand_id
1 'polypeptide(L)'
;MKMHLNAAFCLLPLLAVLSKGTVMVNLTEEVRQYIVTQNKSGDIVSFGLTDDYWKQGEHPSGEYPISVHVESLKCASTDDGDQVGVRYPKCEEDLGLFITHGLQAPFDLNTTFKFPLIGQRTSKETTEAKINLNNERMIFESFDTLRGTPNWKDCNFIARVVFSGYFAYHKRGPDEGLEDGQDYSAPVTVLANSTRNLIQEGDTLVYNITGSYTQTLCL
;
A
#
# COMPACT_ATOMS: atom_id res chain seq x y z
N MET A 1 -1.03 25.64 52.82
CA MET A 1 -1.55 24.44 52.13
C MET A 1 -1.92 24.82 50.70
N LYS A 2 -1.00 24.66 49.75
CA LYS A 2 -1.22 24.97 48.32
C LYS A 2 -0.29 24.10 47.46
N MET A 3 -0.93 23.38 46.52
CA MET A 3 -0.42 22.82 45.26
C MET A 3 0.69 21.76 45.38
N HIS A 4 0.62 20.62 44.69
CA HIS A 4 0.72 20.53 43.24
C HIS A 4 -0.21 19.47 42.63
N LEU A 5 -1.13 19.93 41.79
CA LEU A 5 -1.91 19.14 40.85
C LEU A 5 -1.56 19.63 39.44
N ASN A 6 -0.35 19.32 38.95
CA ASN A 6 0.14 19.85 37.66
C ASN A 6 1.03 18.83 36.92
N ALA A 7 0.63 17.56 36.91
CA ALA A 7 1.34 16.51 36.16
C ALA A 7 0.48 15.81 35.07
N ALA A 8 -0.77 16.23 34.87
CA ALA A 8 -1.69 15.55 33.95
C ALA A 8 -1.80 16.19 32.55
N PHE A 9 -1.23 17.38 32.33
CA PHE A 9 -1.43 18.13 31.07
C PHE A 9 -0.39 17.85 29.97
N CYS A 10 0.68 17.07 30.25
CA CYS A 10 1.72 16.75 29.27
C CYS A 10 1.49 15.44 28.49
N LEU A 11 0.47 14.65 28.83
CA LEU A 11 0.18 13.36 28.16
C LEU A 11 -0.85 13.46 27.02
N LEU A 12 -1.63 14.55 26.98
CA LEU A 12 -2.67 14.77 25.96
C LEU A 12 -2.14 14.95 24.52
N PRO A 13 -1.02 15.67 24.26
CA PRO A 13 -0.53 15.81 22.88
C PRO A 13 0.14 14.53 22.35
N LEU A 14 0.68 13.66 23.22
CA LEU A 14 1.28 12.37 22.82
C LEU A 14 0.22 11.37 22.32
N LEU A 15 -0.97 11.36 22.92
CA LEU A 15 -2.09 10.51 22.48
C LEU A 15 -2.71 10.96 21.15
N ALA A 16 -2.66 12.26 20.82
CA ALA A 16 -3.21 12.78 19.56
C ALA A 16 -2.35 12.44 18.33
N VAL A 17 -1.06 12.13 18.52
CA VAL A 17 -0.17 11.67 17.44
C VAL A 17 -0.35 10.16 17.18
N LEU A 18 -0.66 9.39 18.22
CA LEU A 18 -0.97 7.95 18.13
C LEU A 18 -2.39 7.65 17.60
N SER A 19 -3.27 8.65 17.48
CA SER A 19 -4.65 8.49 17.01
C SER A 19 -4.87 8.76 15.53
N LYS A 20 -3.81 9.01 14.74
CA LYS A 20 -3.94 9.04 13.28
C LYS A 20 -4.09 7.59 12.80
N GLY A 21 -5.32 7.09 12.82
CA GLY A 21 -5.64 5.77 12.29
C GLY A 21 -5.15 5.62 10.85
N THR A 22 -4.79 4.40 10.47
CA THR A 22 -4.36 4.08 9.11
C THR A 22 -5.39 4.57 8.10
N VAL A 23 -4.95 5.38 7.14
CA VAL A 23 -5.77 5.82 6.01
C VAL A 23 -5.64 4.78 4.92
N MET A 24 -6.76 4.12 4.59
CA MET A 24 -6.82 3.10 3.54
C MET A 24 -7.60 3.64 2.35
N VAL A 25 -6.95 3.72 1.18
CA VAL A 25 -7.65 3.91 -0.09
C VAL A 25 -8.15 2.55 -0.58
N ASN A 26 -9.40 2.48 -1.05
CA ASN A 26 -9.97 1.25 -1.62
C ASN A 26 -10.23 1.48 -3.11
N LEU A 27 -9.43 0.84 -3.97
CA LEU A 27 -9.50 1.06 -5.42
C LEU A 27 -10.82 0.58 -6.03
N THR A 28 -11.39 -0.51 -5.51
CA THR A 28 -12.71 -1.00 -5.94
C THR A 28 -13.80 0.01 -5.62
N GLU A 29 -13.71 0.66 -4.46
CA GLU A 29 -14.63 1.72 -4.06
C GLU A 29 -14.49 2.97 -4.94
N GLU A 30 -13.27 3.39 -5.29
CA GLU A 30 -13.05 4.51 -6.21
C GLU A 30 -13.65 4.22 -7.60
N VAL A 31 -13.49 3.00 -8.12
CA VAL A 31 -14.18 2.57 -9.35
C VAL A 31 -15.69 2.58 -9.18
N ARG A 32 -16.22 2.07 -8.07
CA ARG A 32 -17.66 2.09 -7.79
C ARG A 32 -18.22 3.51 -7.84
N GLN A 33 -17.52 4.49 -7.26
CA GLN A 33 -17.92 5.90 -7.28
C GLN A 33 -17.90 6.48 -8.69
N TYR A 34 -16.88 6.14 -9.49
CA TYR A 34 -16.84 6.48 -10.91
C TYR A 34 -18.06 5.89 -11.65
N ILE A 35 -18.35 4.61 -11.46
CA ILE A 35 -19.49 3.93 -12.11
C ILE A 35 -20.82 4.57 -11.70
N VAL A 36 -21.04 4.87 -10.41
CA VAL A 36 -22.25 5.57 -9.95
C VAL A 36 -22.41 6.93 -10.67
N THR A 37 -21.31 7.66 -10.86
CA THR A 37 -21.32 8.94 -11.56
C THR A 37 -21.64 8.80 -13.05
N GLN A 38 -21.17 7.73 -13.68
CA GLN A 38 -21.47 7.41 -15.09
C GLN A 38 -22.87 6.83 -15.28
N ASN A 39 -23.42 6.13 -14.28
CA ASN A 39 -24.68 5.41 -14.37
C ASN A 39 -25.91 6.30 -14.19
N LYS A 40 -25.97 7.45 -14.86
CA LYS A 40 -27.08 8.41 -14.73
C LYS A 40 -28.41 7.86 -15.26
N SER A 41 -28.36 6.99 -16.25
CA SER A 41 -29.54 6.36 -16.86
C SER A 41 -29.97 5.07 -16.14
N GLY A 42 -29.12 4.49 -15.29
CA GLY A 42 -29.39 3.23 -14.61
C GLY A 42 -29.05 1.97 -15.43
N ASP A 43 -28.43 2.13 -16.61
CA ASP A 43 -28.18 1.03 -17.54
C ASP A 43 -26.90 0.25 -17.26
N ILE A 44 -25.99 0.77 -16.42
CA ILE A 44 -24.78 0.02 -16.00
C ILE A 44 -25.19 -1.00 -14.95
N VAL A 45 -25.04 -2.29 -15.27
CA VAL A 45 -25.49 -3.41 -14.43
C VAL A 45 -24.36 -4.15 -13.71
N SER A 46 -23.14 -4.07 -14.23
CA SER A 46 -21.95 -4.68 -13.63
C SER A 46 -20.68 -3.95 -14.00
N PHE A 47 -19.64 -4.13 -13.19
CA PHE A 47 -18.29 -3.64 -13.45
C PHE A 47 -17.25 -4.55 -12.80
N GLY A 48 -16.01 -4.49 -13.28
CA GLY A 48 -14.90 -5.23 -12.71
C GLY A 48 -13.55 -4.62 -13.07
N LEU A 49 -12.60 -4.81 -12.16
CA LEU A 49 -11.22 -4.33 -12.28
C LEU A 49 -10.26 -5.47 -12.66
N THR A 50 -10.67 -6.71 -12.47
CA THR A 50 -9.81 -7.89 -12.58
C THR A 50 -9.76 -8.41 -14.02
N ASP A 51 -8.68 -9.13 -14.32
CA ASP A 51 -8.51 -9.86 -15.57
C ASP A 51 -9.64 -10.88 -15.81
N ASP A 52 -10.17 -11.50 -14.74
CA ASP A 52 -11.30 -12.44 -14.85
C ASP A 52 -12.59 -11.78 -15.36
N TYR A 53 -12.86 -10.54 -14.94
CA TYR A 53 -14.00 -9.79 -15.47
C TYR A 53 -13.73 -9.38 -16.93
N TRP A 54 -12.52 -8.92 -17.21
CA TRP A 54 -12.09 -8.52 -18.55
C TRP A 54 -12.22 -9.67 -19.58
N LYS A 55 -11.91 -10.90 -19.19
CA LYS A 55 -12.04 -12.07 -20.08
C LYS A 55 -13.48 -12.47 -20.41
N GLN A 56 -14.46 -11.97 -19.65
CA GLN A 56 -15.88 -12.30 -19.86
C GLN A 56 -16.52 -11.42 -20.94
N GLY A 57 -15.93 -10.25 -21.23
CA GLY A 57 -16.49 -9.25 -22.13
C GLY A 57 -15.78 -9.15 -23.48
N GLU A 58 -16.41 -8.42 -24.40
CA GLU A 58 -15.78 -8.01 -25.66
C GLU A 58 -15.19 -6.61 -25.53
N HIS A 59 -13.86 -6.49 -25.62
CA HIS A 59 -13.15 -5.22 -25.41
C HIS A 59 -12.45 -4.72 -26.67
N PRO A 60 -12.35 -3.39 -26.86
CA PRO A 60 -11.63 -2.79 -27.98
C PRO A 60 -10.19 -3.30 -28.12
N SER A 61 -9.75 -3.47 -29.38
CA SER A 61 -8.36 -3.85 -29.68
C SER A 61 -7.38 -2.77 -29.19
N GLY A 62 -6.37 -3.18 -28.44
CA GLY A 62 -5.36 -2.30 -27.86
C GLY A 62 -5.59 -1.91 -26.41
N GLU A 63 -6.76 -2.24 -25.85
CA GLU A 63 -7.02 -2.12 -24.41
C GLU A 63 -6.68 -3.42 -23.68
N TYR A 64 -6.33 -3.30 -22.41
CA TYR A 64 -5.91 -4.42 -21.56
C TYR A 64 -6.36 -4.18 -20.11
N PRO A 65 -6.59 -5.24 -19.32
CA PRO A 65 -7.05 -5.11 -17.94
C PRO A 65 -6.02 -4.38 -17.08
N ILE A 66 -6.44 -3.92 -15.90
CA ILE A 66 -5.52 -3.28 -14.98
C ILE A 66 -4.35 -4.22 -14.64
N SER A 67 -3.14 -3.74 -14.88
CA SER A 67 -1.89 -4.33 -14.41
C SER A 67 -1.35 -3.49 -13.27
N VAL A 68 -0.74 -4.15 -12.28
CA VAL A 68 -0.18 -3.50 -11.10
C VAL A 68 1.28 -3.89 -10.90
N HIS A 69 2.09 -2.92 -10.51
CA HIS A 69 3.47 -3.14 -10.10
C HIS A 69 3.83 -2.26 -8.90
N VAL A 70 4.60 -2.80 -7.96
CA VAL A 70 5.15 -2.05 -6.83
C VAL A 70 6.62 -1.76 -7.09
N GLU A 71 6.93 -0.51 -7.36
CA GLU A 71 8.29 0.00 -7.49
C GLU A 71 8.91 0.06 -6.08
N SER A 72 9.69 -0.98 -5.75
CA SER A 72 10.58 -1.16 -4.58
C SER A 72 10.38 -0.27 -3.35
N LEU A 73 10.32 -0.89 -2.18
CA LEU A 73 10.31 -0.18 -0.90
C LEU A 73 11.63 0.56 -0.62
N LYS A 74 11.55 1.83 -0.22
CA LYS A 74 12.72 2.67 0.12
C LYS A 74 12.47 3.52 1.38
N CYS A 75 13.53 3.88 2.09
CA CYS A 75 13.49 4.93 3.11
C CYS A 75 13.41 6.32 2.46
N ALA A 76 12.49 7.15 2.92
CA ALA A 76 12.24 8.51 2.41
C ALA A 76 13.24 9.55 2.93
N SER A 77 13.86 9.30 4.08
CA SER A 77 14.86 10.14 4.73
C SER A 77 15.91 9.27 5.43
N THR A 78 17.14 9.76 5.51
CA THR A 78 18.27 9.13 6.23
C THR A 78 18.44 9.69 7.65
N ASP A 79 17.45 10.40 8.18
CA ASP A 79 17.40 10.73 9.61
C ASP A 79 17.05 9.46 10.38
N ASP A 80 18.03 8.54 10.41
CA ASP A 80 17.90 7.23 10.99
C ASP A 80 18.04 7.38 12.52
N GLY A 81 17.02 6.95 13.26
CA GLY A 81 17.22 6.67 14.67
C GLY A 81 18.24 5.55 14.79
N ASP A 82 19.31 5.74 15.56
CA ASP A 82 20.32 4.70 15.79
C ASP A 82 20.40 4.41 17.28
N GLN A 83 20.00 3.20 17.66
CA GLN A 83 20.08 2.73 19.04
C GLN A 83 20.87 1.44 19.09
N VAL A 84 21.86 1.38 19.97
CA VAL A 84 22.72 0.20 20.14
C VAL A 84 22.44 -0.40 21.51
N GLY A 85 22.15 -1.70 21.53
CA GLY A 85 21.88 -2.44 22.75
C GLY A 85 23.11 -3.01 23.43
N VAL A 86 22.86 -3.90 24.38
CA VAL A 86 23.90 -4.71 25.03
C VAL A 86 24.09 -5.99 24.22
N ARG A 87 25.29 -6.56 24.21
CA ARG A 87 25.56 -7.83 23.52
C ARG A 87 24.73 -8.98 24.12
N TYR A 88 24.01 -9.73 23.28
CA TYR A 88 23.22 -10.89 23.68
C TYR A 88 23.72 -12.18 23.02
N PRO A 89 23.65 -13.33 23.72
CA PRO A 89 23.97 -14.64 23.14
C PRO A 89 22.96 -15.09 22.08
N LYS A 90 21.74 -14.53 22.14
CA LYS A 90 20.65 -14.71 21.18
C LYS A 90 20.11 -13.33 20.83
N CYS A 91 20.58 -12.78 19.72
CA CYS A 91 20.11 -11.56 19.10
C CYS A 91 19.29 -11.97 17.88
N GLU A 92 18.07 -11.47 17.76
CA GLU A 92 17.18 -11.73 16.64
C GLU A 92 17.25 -10.54 15.68
N GLU A 93 17.38 -10.82 14.39
CA GLU A 93 17.26 -9.79 13.38
C GLU A 93 15.82 -9.73 12.93
N ASP A 94 15.24 -8.54 12.98
CA ASP A 94 13.82 -8.34 12.68
C ASP A 94 13.68 -7.18 11.71
N LEU A 95 12.59 -7.22 10.96
CA LEU A 95 12.04 -6.03 10.32
C LEU A 95 10.57 -5.87 10.68
N GLY A 96 10.15 -4.61 10.71
CA GLY A 96 8.77 -4.20 10.88
C GLY A 96 8.41 -3.11 9.88
N LEU A 97 7.24 -3.23 9.27
CA LEU A 97 6.60 -2.19 8.47
C LEU A 97 5.28 -1.83 9.14
N PHE A 98 5.11 -0.56 9.48
CA PHE A 98 3.90 -0.01 10.09
C PHE A 98 3.24 0.93 9.09
N ILE A 99 2.15 0.51 8.47
CA ILE A 99 1.52 1.22 7.36
C ILE A 99 0.56 2.30 7.91
N THR A 100 0.82 3.54 7.54
CA THR A 100 0.00 4.71 7.91
C THR A 100 -0.93 5.13 6.79
N HIS A 101 -0.47 5.03 5.53
CA HIS A 101 -1.29 5.19 4.34
C HIS A 101 -1.15 3.92 3.51
N GLY A 102 -2.20 3.12 3.52
CA GLY A 102 -2.25 1.84 2.82
C GLY A 102 -3.23 1.87 1.66
N LEU A 103 -3.31 0.74 0.97
CA LEU A 103 -4.13 0.55 -0.22
C LEU A 103 -4.81 -0.81 -0.14
N GLN A 104 -6.08 -0.85 -0.48
CA GLN A 104 -6.86 -2.06 -0.69
C GLN A 104 -7.24 -2.10 -2.16
N ALA A 105 -6.84 -3.16 -2.84
CA ALA A 105 -7.14 -3.40 -4.25
C ALA A 105 -7.49 -4.87 -4.48
N PRO A 106 -8.19 -5.23 -5.57
CA PRO A 106 -8.46 -6.61 -5.93
C PRO A 106 -7.25 -7.29 -6.60
N PHE A 107 -6.04 -6.81 -6.32
CA PHE A 107 -4.78 -7.30 -6.89
C PHE A 107 -3.78 -7.55 -5.78
N ASP A 108 -2.86 -8.49 -5.98
CA ASP A 108 -1.73 -8.67 -5.09
C ASP A 108 -0.71 -7.54 -5.29
N LEU A 109 -0.35 -6.86 -4.20
CA LEU A 109 0.66 -5.81 -4.19
C LEU A 109 1.99 -6.40 -3.72
N ASN A 110 2.43 -7.45 -4.42
CA ASN A 110 3.63 -8.20 -4.10
C ASN A 110 4.89 -7.39 -4.46
N THR A 111 5.84 -7.34 -3.54
CA THR A 111 7.17 -6.77 -3.79
C THR A 111 8.24 -7.56 -3.07
N THR A 112 9.46 -7.54 -3.62
CA THR A 112 10.65 -8.13 -3.00
C THR A 112 11.59 -7.00 -2.64
N PHE A 113 12.07 -6.98 -1.40
CA PHE A 113 13.11 -6.05 -0.99
C PHE A 113 14.27 -6.78 -0.31
N LYS A 114 15.43 -6.12 -0.29
CA LYS A 114 16.65 -6.63 0.32
C LYS A 114 16.77 -6.10 1.74
N PHE A 115 16.90 -7.01 2.69
CA PHE A 115 17.17 -6.73 4.09
C PHE A 115 18.67 -6.89 4.40
N PRO A 116 19.28 -6.00 5.19
CA PRO A 116 18.71 -4.76 5.73
C PRO A 116 18.45 -3.69 4.68
N LEU A 117 17.46 -2.83 4.92
CA LEU A 117 17.24 -1.62 4.11
C LEU A 117 18.14 -0.46 4.56
N ILE A 118 18.52 -0.44 5.85
CA ILE A 118 19.38 0.59 6.43
C ILE A 118 20.69 -0.05 6.91
N GLY A 119 21.82 0.50 6.46
CA GLY A 119 23.14 0.00 6.85
C GLY A 119 23.49 -1.36 6.23
N GLN A 120 24.45 -2.06 6.83
CA GLN A 120 24.90 -3.37 6.38
C GLN A 120 25.12 -4.28 7.57
N ARG A 121 24.79 -5.56 7.40
CA ARG A 121 25.20 -6.63 8.29
C ARG A 121 26.72 -6.78 8.29
N THR A 122 27.24 -7.42 9.34
CA THR A 122 28.65 -7.84 9.37
C THR A 122 28.94 -8.87 8.27
N SER A 123 27.99 -9.77 7.98
CA SER A 123 28.00 -10.55 6.74
C SER A 123 27.52 -9.66 5.59
N LYS A 124 28.20 -9.65 4.44
CA LYS A 124 27.73 -8.87 3.26
C LYS A 124 26.48 -9.46 2.60
N GLU A 125 25.83 -10.42 3.25
CA GLU A 125 24.70 -11.17 2.72
C GLU A 125 23.39 -10.45 3.04
N THR A 126 22.64 -10.12 1.99
CA THR A 126 21.28 -9.59 2.11
C THR A 126 20.26 -10.72 2.01
N THR A 127 19.22 -10.67 2.84
CA THR A 127 18.07 -11.58 2.71
C THR A 127 17.00 -10.91 1.86
N GLU A 128 16.42 -11.63 0.90
CA GLU A 128 15.26 -11.15 0.16
C GLU A 128 13.98 -11.48 0.93
N ALA A 129 13.19 -10.47 1.26
CA ALA A 129 11.87 -10.62 1.86
C ALA A 129 10.80 -10.32 0.81
N LYS A 130 9.87 -11.26 0.62
CA LYS A 130 8.73 -11.13 -0.28
C LYS A 130 7.51 -10.77 0.56
N ILE A 131 6.91 -9.62 0.31
CA ILE A 131 5.78 -9.11 1.07
C ILE A 131 4.63 -8.72 0.14
N ASN A 132 3.40 -8.85 0.61
CA ASN A 132 2.22 -8.29 -0.04
C ASN A 132 1.76 -7.07 0.77
N LEU A 133 1.67 -5.91 0.13
CA LEU A 133 1.24 -4.67 0.81
C LEU A 133 -0.28 -4.46 0.79
N ASN A 134 -1.04 -5.35 0.11
CA ASN A 134 -2.46 -5.18 -0.10
C ASN A 134 -3.26 -5.35 1.20
N ASN A 135 -4.05 -4.34 1.56
CA ASN A 135 -4.89 -4.33 2.75
C ASN A 135 -4.12 -4.57 4.07
N GLU A 136 -2.81 -4.34 4.07
CA GLU A 136 -1.98 -4.53 5.26
C GLU A 136 -1.89 -3.27 6.10
N ARG A 137 -1.79 -3.48 7.42
CA ARG A 137 -1.51 -2.42 8.39
C ARG A 137 -0.12 -2.55 9.00
N MET A 138 0.39 -3.78 9.02
CA MET A 138 1.60 -4.12 9.74
C MET A 138 2.17 -5.41 9.16
N ILE A 139 3.48 -5.41 8.88
CA ILE A 139 4.20 -6.59 8.40
C ILE A 139 5.43 -6.77 9.27
N PHE A 140 5.66 -7.98 9.78
CA PHE A 140 6.84 -8.33 10.56
C PHE A 140 7.47 -9.58 9.97
N GLU A 141 8.79 -9.55 9.80
CA GLU A 141 9.59 -10.71 9.45
C GLU A 141 10.75 -10.80 10.44
N SER A 142 10.99 -12.01 10.93
CA SER A 142 12.12 -12.33 11.80
C SER A 142 13.06 -13.26 11.06
N PHE A 143 14.35 -13.04 11.23
CA PHE A 143 15.42 -13.80 10.60
C PHE A 143 16.23 -14.56 11.66
N ASP A 144 17.33 -15.18 11.22
CA ASP A 144 18.17 -16.03 12.06
C ASP A 144 18.57 -15.36 13.39
N THR A 145 18.55 -16.16 14.45
CA THR A 145 19.10 -15.75 15.74
C THR A 145 20.63 -15.86 15.71
N LEU A 146 21.31 -14.72 15.85
CA LEU A 146 22.76 -14.61 15.83
C LEU A 146 23.29 -14.21 17.21
N ARG A 147 24.59 -14.40 17.44
CA ARG A 147 25.26 -13.82 18.60
C ARG A 147 25.78 -12.44 18.22
N GLY A 148 25.27 -11.39 18.85
CA GLY A 148 25.65 -10.03 18.48
C GLY A 148 25.12 -8.96 19.43
N THR A 149 25.39 -7.73 19.08
CA THR A 149 24.83 -6.53 19.72
C THR A 149 23.67 -6.05 18.85
N PRO A 150 22.43 -6.04 19.35
CA PRO A 150 21.30 -5.57 18.59
C PRO A 150 21.48 -4.07 18.30
N ASN A 151 21.25 -3.71 17.05
CA ASN A 151 21.27 -2.35 16.56
C ASN A 151 19.91 -2.06 15.91
N TRP A 152 19.16 -1.16 16.54
CA TRP A 152 17.84 -0.77 16.09
C TRP A 152 17.94 0.47 15.23
N LYS A 153 17.30 0.40 14.06
CA LYS A 153 17.16 1.53 13.15
C LYS A 153 15.73 1.67 12.67
N ASP A 154 15.33 2.90 12.44
CA ASP A 154 14.02 3.22 11.90
C ASP A 154 14.10 4.33 10.85
N CYS A 155 13.17 4.29 9.90
CA CYS A 155 12.99 5.33 8.89
C CYS A 155 11.52 5.42 8.50
N ASN A 156 11.11 6.53 7.87
CA ASN A 156 9.85 6.53 7.13
C ASN A 156 10.06 5.85 5.79
N PHE A 157 9.18 4.92 5.40
CA PHE A 157 9.27 4.26 4.11
C PHE A 157 8.21 4.76 3.13
N ILE A 158 8.52 4.60 1.85
CA ILE A 158 7.60 4.79 0.73
C ILE A 158 7.71 3.55 -0.18
N ALA A 159 6.56 3.00 -0.57
CA ALA A 159 6.44 2.01 -1.63
C ALA A 159 5.48 2.56 -2.70
N ARG A 160 5.98 2.74 -3.92
CA ARG A 160 5.21 3.35 -5.03
C ARG A 160 4.48 2.25 -5.80
N VAL A 161 3.15 2.28 -5.78
CA VAL A 161 2.28 1.36 -6.51
C VAL A 161 1.83 2.02 -7.80
N VAL A 162 2.03 1.34 -8.91
CA VAL A 162 1.72 1.82 -10.26
C VAL A 162 0.66 0.92 -10.87
N PHE A 163 -0.43 1.53 -11.32
CA PHE A 163 -1.50 0.89 -12.06
C PHE A 163 -1.49 1.38 -13.50
N SER A 164 -1.62 0.47 -14.46
CA SER A 164 -1.83 0.78 -15.87
C SER A 164 -2.99 -0.07 -16.41
N GLY A 165 -3.55 0.31 -17.56
CA GLY A 165 -4.64 -0.43 -18.19
C GLY A 165 -6.03 0.10 -17.81
N TYR A 166 -7.03 -0.76 -17.96
CA TYR A 166 -8.45 -0.39 -17.99
C TYR A 166 -9.29 -1.26 -17.07
N PHE A 167 -10.29 -0.67 -16.44
CA PHE A 167 -11.40 -1.43 -15.84
C PHE A 167 -12.60 -1.42 -16.79
N ALA A 168 -13.44 -2.44 -16.69
CA ALA A 168 -14.57 -2.63 -17.58
C ALA A 168 -15.91 -2.56 -16.85
N TYR A 169 -16.97 -2.20 -17.58
CA TYR A 169 -18.34 -2.18 -17.10
C TYR A 169 -19.31 -2.50 -18.22
N HIS A 170 -20.40 -3.19 -17.87
CA HIS A 170 -21.39 -3.65 -18.81
C HIS A 170 -22.64 -2.78 -18.74
N LYS A 171 -23.11 -2.33 -19.91
CA LYS A 171 -24.40 -1.63 -20.03
C LYS A 171 -25.43 -2.54 -20.65
N ARG A 172 -26.63 -2.58 -20.05
CA ARG A 172 -27.78 -3.28 -20.61
C ARG A 172 -28.18 -2.64 -21.96
N GLY A 173 -28.57 -3.49 -22.91
CA GLY A 173 -29.17 -3.05 -24.17
C GLY A 173 -30.56 -2.41 -23.97
N PRO A 174 -31.09 -1.73 -24.99
CA PRO A 174 -32.39 -1.08 -24.95
C PRO A 174 -33.57 -2.06 -24.83
N ASP A 175 -33.39 -3.33 -25.19
CA ASP A 175 -34.43 -4.36 -25.10
C ASP A 175 -34.27 -5.17 -23.80
N GLU A 176 -35.26 -5.06 -22.91
CA GLU A 176 -35.32 -5.83 -21.65
C GLU A 176 -35.54 -7.32 -21.95
N GLY A 177 -34.47 -8.11 -22.07
CA GLY A 177 -34.59 -9.57 -22.11
C GLY A 177 -33.54 -10.34 -22.90
N LEU A 178 -32.65 -9.68 -23.62
CA LEU A 178 -31.52 -10.32 -24.31
C LEU A 178 -30.20 -9.89 -23.69
N GLU A 179 -29.21 -10.79 -23.70
CA GLU A 179 -27.80 -10.54 -23.36
C GLU A 179 -27.12 -9.52 -24.32
N ASP A 180 -27.90 -8.71 -25.06
CA ASP A 180 -27.49 -7.66 -26.01
C ASP A 180 -27.00 -6.39 -25.29
N GLY A 181 -26.29 -6.55 -24.18
CA GLY A 181 -25.56 -5.45 -23.58
C GLY A 181 -24.21 -5.23 -24.25
N GLN A 182 -23.58 -4.11 -23.94
CA GLN A 182 -22.27 -3.77 -24.48
C GLN A 182 -21.30 -3.49 -23.35
N ASP A 183 -20.10 -4.04 -23.49
CA ASP A 183 -18.99 -3.76 -22.59
C ASP A 183 -18.29 -2.46 -22.99
N TYR A 184 -18.00 -1.68 -21.96
CA TYR A 184 -17.25 -0.45 -22.04
C TYR A 184 -16.06 -0.56 -21.10
N SER A 185 -15.05 0.24 -21.38
CA SER A 185 -13.87 0.35 -20.55
C SER A 185 -13.62 1.80 -20.16
N ALA A 186 -12.80 1.99 -19.13
CA ALA A 186 -12.24 3.28 -18.80
C ALA A 186 -10.80 3.09 -18.31
N PRO A 187 -9.87 3.97 -18.73
CA PRO A 187 -8.49 3.87 -18.28
C PRO A 187 -8.42 4.13 -16.78
N VAL A 188 -7.54 3.42 -16.07
CA VAL A 188 -7.42 3.54 -14.61
C VAL A 188 -7.09 4.97 -14.15
N THR A 189 -6.52 5.79 -15.03
CA THR A 189 -6.22 7.20 -14.79
C THR A 189 -7.45 8.07 -14.54
N VAL A 190 -8.66 7.67 -14.95
CA VAL A 190 -9.90 8.41 -14.61
C VAL A 190 -10.19 8.43 -13.11
N LEU A 191 -9.52 7.57 -12.33
CA LEU A 191 -9.63 7.50 -10.87
C LEU A 191 -8.69 8.46 -10.15
N ALA A 192 -7.94 9.30 -10.89
CA ALA A 192 -7.04 10.28 -10.31
C ALA A 192 -7.77 11.24 -9.37
N ASN A 193 -7.27 11.33 -8.14
CA ASN A 193 -7.82 12.16 -7.09
C ASN A 193 -6.71 12.55 -6.11
N SER A 194 -6.21 13.78 -6.22
CA SER A 194 -5.12 14.29 -5.38
C SER A 194 -5.46 14.33 -3.90
N THR A 195 -6.74 14.47 -3.53
CA THR A 195 -7.17 14.44 -2.12
C THR A 195 -7.07 13.05 -1.50
N ARG A 196 -7.05 12.00 -2.35
CA ARG A 196 -6.86 10.59 -1.98
C ARG A 196 -5.44 10.09 -2.27
N ASN A 197 -4.51 10.96 -2.69
CA ASN A 197 -3.17 10.59 -3.15
C ASN A 197 -3.15 9.60 -4.32
N LEU A 198 -4.21 9.55 -5.14
CA LEU A 198 -4.24 8.84 -6.41
C LEU A 198 -3.81 9.81 -7.51
N ILE A 199 -2.57 9.68 -7.97
CA ILE A 199 -1.94 10.65 -8.86
C ILE A 199 -1.85 10.09 -10.27
N GLN A 200 -2.26 10.86 -11.27
CA GLN A 200 -2.02 10.50 -12.65
C GLN A 200 -0.59 10.87 -13.06
N GLU A 201 0.15 9.90 -13.60
CA GLU A 201 1.45 10.11 -14.22
C GLU A 201 1.44 9.50 -15.62
N GLY A 202 1.25 10.33 -16.64
CA GLY A 202 1.06 9.87 -18.02
C GLY A 202 -0.21 9.03 -18.18
N ASP A 203 -0.02 7.79 -18.60
CA ASP A 203 -1.06 6.75 -18.76
C ASP A 203 -1.22 5.85 -17.53
N THR A 204 -0.50 6.15 -16.43
CA THR A 204 -0.55 5.37 -15.20
C THR A 204 -1.22 6.12 -14.05
N LEU A 205 -1.82 5.36 -13.14
CA LEU A 205 -2.28 5.84 -11.85
C LEU A 205 -1.30 5.39 -10.77
N VAL A 206 -0.90 6.30 -9.90
CA VAL A 206 0.16 6.10 -8.92
C VAL A 206 -0.38 6.33 -7.52
N TYR A 207 -0.02 5.45 -6.59
CA TYR A 207 -0.30 5.59 -5.17
C TYR A 207 0.94 5.25 -4.33
N ASN A 208 1.24 6.10 -3.36
CA ASN A 208 2.35 5.87 -2.44
C ASN A 208 1.84 5.26 -1.13
N ILE A 209 2.16 3.98 -0.91
CA ILE A 209 2.00 3.35 0.41
C ILE A 209 3.12 3.90 1.30
N THR A 210 2.75 4.42 2.46
CA THR A 210 3.72 5.07 3.37
C THR A 210 3.53 4.65 4.81
N GLY A 211 4.60 4.73 5.57
CA GLY A 211 4.60 4.33 6.96
C GLY A 211 5.98 4.40 7.59
N SER A 212 6.12 3.70 8.71
CA SER A 212 7.39 3.59 9.42
C SER A 212 7.97 2.20 9.22
N TYR A 213 9.27 2.15 8.93
CA TYR A 213 10.07 0.94 8.85
C TYR A 213 10.96 0.88 10.08
N THR A 214 11.07 -0.30 10.68
CA THR A 214 12.01 -0.57 11.76
C THR A 214 12.80 -1.82 11.41
N GLN A 215 14.07 -1.86 11.82
CA GLN A 215 14.89 -3.07 11.76
C GLN A 215 15.73 -3.23 13.02
N THR A 216 16.01 -4.47 13.34
CA THR A 216 17.04 -4.87 14.31
C THR A 216 18.10 -5.66 13.55
N LEU A 217 19.37 -5.25 13.66
CA LEU A 217 20.52 -6.01 13.15
C LEU A 217 21.41 -6.50 14.28
N CYS A 218 22.04 -7.65 14.12
CA CYS A 218 22.93 -8.23 15.11
C CYS A 218 24.41 -8.01 14.72
N LEU A 219 25.04 -7.00 15.33
CA LEU A 219 26.42 -6.59 15.05
C LEU A 219 27.49 -7.33 15.88
#